data_AF-A0A2D8I4T3-F1
#
_entry.id   AF-A0A2D8I4T3-F1
#
_cell.length_a   1.000
_cell.length_b   1.000
_cell.length_c   1.000
_cell.angle_alpha   90.00
_cell.angle_beta   90.00
_cell.angle_gamma   90.00
#
_symmetry.space_group_name_H-M   'P 1'
#
loop_
_entity.id
_entity.type
_entity.pdbx_description
1 polymer ?
#
loop_
_entity_poly.entity_id
_entity_poly.type
_entity_poly.pdbx_seq_one_letter_code
_entity_poly.pdbx_strand_id
1 'polypeptide(L)' 'MVGKIALVGAGAVGSYYGLVLQKAGEDVNFLLRSNYQQVKQSGLTLVHHGKENKIEHFQNLNIYSE' A
#
# COMPACT_ATOMS: atom_id res chain seq x y z
N MET A 1 -5.80 16.12 9.35
CA MET A 1 -4.55 15.82 8.61
C MET A 1 -3.47 15.51 9.62
N VAL A 2 -2.86 14.33 9.51
CA VAL A 2 -1.76 13.89 10.40
C VAL A 2 -0.39 14.28 9.83
N GLY A 3 -0.33 14.68 8.54
CA GLY A 3 0.90 15.02 7.84
C GLY A 3 1.31 13.90 6.87
N LYS A 4 2.61 13.81 6.54
CA LYS A 4 3.12 12.74 5.68
C LYS A 4 3.39 11.47 6.48
N ILE A 5 2.98 10.33 5.95
CA ILE A 5 3.12 9.01 6.59
C ILE A 5 4.12 8.19 5.79
N ALA A 6 5.16 7.69 6.46
CA ALA A 6 6.15 6.80 5.86
C ALA A 6 6.01 5.38 6.41
N LEU A 7 5.91 4.40 5.52
CA LEU A 7 5.88 2.97 5.83
C LEU A 7 7.19 2.35 5.35
N VAL A 8 8.00 1.86 6.28
CA VAL A 8 9.23 1.13 5.96
C VAL A 8 8.87 -0.34 5.76
N GLY A 9 8.83 -0.74 4.50
CA GLY A 9 8.40 -2.05 4.03
C GLY A 9 6.91 -2.12 3.66
N ALA A 10 6.58 -3.08 2.80
CA ALA A 10 5.20 -3.45 2.44
C ALA A 10 4.89 -4.90 2.83
N GLY A 11 5.14 -5.26 4.09
CA GLY A 11 4.68 -6.51 4.69
C GLY A 11 3.18 -6.44 5.02
N ALA A 12 2.54 -7.58 5.29
CA ALA A 12 1.08 -7.72 5.39
C ALA A 12 0.36 -6.62 6.21
N VAL A 13 0.85 -6.30 7.41
CA VAL A 13 0.22 -5.29 8.28
C VAL A 13 0.44 -3.87 7.74
N GLY A 14 1.68 -3.57 7.33
CA GLY A 14 2.04 -2.25 6.82
C GLY A 14 1.35 -1.92 5.50
N SER A 15 1.25 -2.89 4.59
CA SER A 15 0.50 -2.72 3.34
C SER A 15 -1.00 -2.63 3.59
N TYR A 16 -1.58 -3.42 4.50
CA TYR A 16 -3.00 -3.29 4.85
C TYR A 16 -3.35 -1.86 5.31
N TYR A 17 -2.69 -1.37 6.36
CA TYR A 17 -3.01 -0.05 6.90
C TYR A 17 -2.58 1.08 5.96
N GLY A 18 -1.46 0.92 5.26
CA GLY A 18 -1.02 1.90 4.26
C GLY A 18 -2.03 2.09 3.13
N LEU A 19 -2.60 0.99 2.61
CA LEU A 19 -3.64 1.06 1.58
C LEU A 19 -4.95 1.64 2.13
N VAL A 20 -5.33 1.30 3.37
CA VAL A 20 -6.51 1.90 4.03
C VAL A 20 -6.33 3.41 4.22
N LEU A 21 -5.15 3.87 4.65
CA LEU A 21 -4.84 5.29 4.83
C LEU A 21 -4.78 6.03 3.50
N GLN A 22 -4.16 5.44 2.48
CA GLN A 22 -4.12 6.02 1.14
C GLN A 22 -5.52 6.16 0.54
N LYS A 23 -6.40 5.17 0.78
CA LYS A 23 -7.81 5.23 0.38
C LYS A 23 -8.59 6.31 1.13
N ALA A 24 -8.21 6.63 2.35
CA ALA A 24 -8.77 7.76 3.11
C ALA A 24 -8.28 9.14 2.61
N GLY A 25 -7.34 9.17 1.66
CA GLY A 25 -6.78 10.41 1.09
C GLY A 25 -5.57 10.96 1.83
N GLU A 26 -4.97 10.19 2.74
CA GLU A 26 -3.75 10.61 3.45
C GLU A 26 -2.49 10.43 2.54
N ASP A 27 -1.47 11.26 2.77
CA ASP A 27 -0.19 11.22 2.03
C ASP A 27 0.69 10.08 2.58
N VAL A 28 0.52 8.88 2.00
CA VAL A 28 1.22 7.66 2.37
C VAL A 28 2.36 7.38 1.40
N ASN A 29 3.54 7.06 1.94
CA ASN A 29 4.76 6.78 1.20
C ASN A 29 5.36 5.44 1.67
N PHE A 30 5.65 4.53 0.74
CA PHE A 30 6.21 3.22 1.04
C PHE A 30 7.69 3.17 0.65
N LEU A 31 8.56 2.85 1.60
CA LEU A 31 9.96 2.54 1.33
C LEU A 31 10.12 1.01 1.22
N LEU A 32 10.50 0.54 0.05
CA LEU A 32 10.58 -0.89 -0.28
C LEU A 32 12.04 -1.30 -0.48
N ARG A 33 12.47 -2.29 0.29
CA ARG A 33 13.76 -2.95 0.12
C ARG A 33 13.69 -4.05 -0.95
N SER A 34 12.84 -5.02 -0.69
CA SER A 34 12.51 -6.10 -1.63
C SER A 34 11.22 -5.78 -2.37
N ASN A 35 11.02 -6.43 -3.52
CA ASN A 35 9.78 -6.38 -4.30
C ASN A 35 9.41 -5.00 -4.87
N TYR A 36 10.28 -3.98 -4.76
CA TYR A 36 10.06 -2.65 -5.35
C TYR A 36 9.64 -2.73 -6.83
N GLN A 37 10.37 -3.51 -7.64
CA GLN A 37 10.06 -3.65 -9.07
C GLN A 37 8.68 -4.29 -9.30
N GLN A 38 8.33 -5.30 -8.50
CA GLN A 38 7.05 -5.98 -8.61
C GLN A 38 5.89 -5.06 -8.23
N VAL A 39 6.04 -4.28 -7.16
CA VAL A 39 5.03 -3.30 -6.73
C VAL A 39 4.96 -2.13 -7.72
N LYS A 40 6.09 -1.71 -8.31
CA LYS A 40 6.12 -0.66 -9.34
C LYS A 40 5.37 -1.06 -10.61
N GLN A 41 5.46 -2.33 -11.00
CA GLN A 41 4.84 -2.84 -12.22
C GLN A 41 3.38 -3.22 -12.03
N SER A 42 3.06 -3.83 -10.89
CA SER A 42 1.76 -4.48 -10.66
C SER A 42 0.92 -3.83 -9.57
N GLY A 43 1.48 -2.87 -8.83
CA GLY A 43 0.81 -2.26 -7.69
C GLY A 43 0.67 -3.20 -6.50
N LEU A 44 -0.28 -2.89 -5.61
CA LEU A 44 -0.72 -3.77 -4.54
C LEU A 44 -2.19 -4.13 -4.70
N THR A 45 -2.54 -5.33 -4.22
CA THR A 45 -3.93 -5.80 -4.20
C THR A 45 -4.34 -6.07 -2.76
N LEU A 46 -5.46 -5.47 -2.36
CA LEU A 46 -6.09 -5.71 -1.07
C LEU A 46 -7.28 -6.65 -1.27
N VAL A 47 -7.22 -7.83 -0.64
CA VAL A 47 -8.30 -8.83 -0.70
C VAL A 47 -9.02 -8.85 0.64
N HIS A 48 -10.31 -8.55 0.61
CA HIS A 48 -11.20 -8.67 1.75
C HIS A 48 -11.94 -9.99 1.67
N HIS A 49 -11.73 -10.85 2.66
CA HIS A 49 -12.49 -12.07 2.83
C HIS A 49 -13.65 -11.81 3.79
N GLY A 50 -14.89 -12.04 3.35
CA GLY A 50 -16.09 -11.75 4.13
C GLY A 50 -17.32 -12.41 3.55
N LYS A 51 -18.52 -11.92 3.94
CA LYS A 51 -19.79 -12.39 3.35
C LYS A 51 -19.80 -12.25 1.82
N GLU A 52 -19.16 -11.19 1.34
CA GLU A 52 -18.81 -11.01 -0.06
C GLU A 52 -17.31 -10.76 -0.15
N ASN A 53 -16.65 -11.45 -1.06
CA ASN A 53 -15.24 -11.20 -1.33
C ASN A 53 -15.12 -9.89 -2.10
N LYS A 54 -14.20 -9.03 -1.67
CA LYS A 54 -13.89 -7.78 -2.36
C LYS A 54 -12.41 -7.69 -2.66
N ILE A 55 -12.07 -7.32 -3.88
CA ILE A 55 -10.69 -7.12 -4.33
C ILE A 55 -10.53 -5.66 -4.72
N GLU A 56 -9.54 -4.99 -4.16
CA GLU A 56 -9.18 -3.60 -4.47
C GLU A 56 -7.75 -3.56 -5.01
N HIS A 57 -7.53 -2.91 -6.15
CA HIS A 57 -6.22 -2.80 -6.80
C HIS A 57 -5.68 -1.36 -6.71
N PHE A 58 -4.41 -1.21 -6.38
CA PHE A 58 -3.74 0.07 -6.17
C PHE A 58 -2.47 0.16 -7.02
N GLN A 59 -2.50 0.97 -8.09
CA GLN A 59 -1.35 1.16 -8.99
C GLN A 59 -0.53 2.42 -8.69
N ASN A 60 -1.19 3.51 -8.30
CA ASN A 60 -0.55 4.82 -8.10
C ASN A 60 -0.09 4.97 -6.64
N LEU A 61 0.80 4.09 -6.21
CA LEU A 61 1.40 4.11 -4.88
C LEU A 61 2.66 4.98 -4.89
N ASN A 62 2.83 5.83 -3.88
CA ASN A 62 4.09 6.53 -3.68
C ASN A 62 5.11 5.52 -3.12
N ILE A 63 5.95 4.96 -3.99
CA ILE A 63 6.93 3.93 -3.63
C ILE A 63 8.35 4.42 -3.88
N TYR A 64 9.25 4.08 -2.96
CA TYR A 64 10.67 4.41 -3.00
C TYR A 64 11.48 3.14 -2.79
N SER A 65 12.65 3.04 -3.41
CA SER A 65 13.63 2.00 -3.09
C SER A 65 14.60 2.53 -2.04
N GLU A 66 15.11 1.65 -1.16
CA GLU A 66 16.25 1.97 -0.29
C GLU A 66 17.58 2.10 -1.06
#